data_AF-A0A661UN84-F1
#
_entry.id   AF-A0A661UN84-F1
#
_cell.length_a   1.000
_cell.length_b   1.000
_cell.length_c   1.000
_cell.angle_alpha   90.00
_cell.angle_beta   90.00
_cell.angle_gamma   90.00
#
_symmetry.space_group_name_H-M   'P 1'
#
loop_
_entity.id
_entity.type
_entity.pdbx_description
1 polymer ?
#
loop_
_entity_poly.entity_id
_entity_poly.type
_entity_poly.pdbx_seq_one_letter_code
_entity_poly.pdbx_strand_id
1 'polypeptide(L)'
;MRDIDRKVLKKMGEDGITFDGVLEIIDRMSRTELKKSFEDDCLFQTDKYFAKNVIDMLMRYRLIRKEGNKFFKVEKKKKEEEKK
;
A
#
# COMPACT_ATOMS: atom_id res chain seq x y z
N MET A 1 1.83 -3.07 10.42
CA MET A 1 1.17 -2.86 9.12
C MET A 1 -0.28 -2.50 9.40
N ARG A 2 -0.74 -1.37 8.89
CA ARG A 2 -2.08 -0.83 9.13
C ARG A 2 -3.12 -1.58 8.30
N ASP A 3 -4.39 -1.44 8.65
CA ASP A 3 -5.48 -2.07 7.89
C ASP A 3 -5.55 -1.55 6.45
N ILE A 4 -5.24 -0.26 6.23
CA ILE A 4 -5.17 0.32 4.90
C ILE A 4 -4.08 -0.31 4.03
N ASP A 5 -2.90 -0.57 4.60
CA ASP A 5 -1.79 -1.20 3.87
C ASP A 5 -2.17 -2.61 3.43
N ARG A 6 -2.87 -3.37 4.29
CA ARG A 6 -3.39 -4.72 3.99
C ARG A 6 -4.46 -4.69 2.91
N LYS A 7 -5.38 -3.72 2.96
CA LYS A 7 -6.41 -3.53 1.92
C LYS A 7 -5.78 -3.27 0.55
N VAL A 8 -4.80 -2.38 0.49
CA VAL A 8 -4.07 -2.09 -0.75
C VAL A 8 -3.36 -3.33 -1.27
N LEU A 9 -2.64 -4.07 -0.40
CA LEU A 9 -1.99 -5.33 -0.79
C LEU A 9 -2.93 -6.45 -1.22
N LYS A 10 -4.16 -6.50 -0.70
CA LYS A 10 -5.18 -7.49 -1.09
C LYS A 10 -5.77 -7.16 -2.46
N LYS A 11 -5.85 -5.87 -2.79
CA LYS A 11 -6.43 -5.37 -4.04
C LYS A 11 -5.38 -5.25 -5.16
N MET A 12 -4.10 -5.24 -4.82
CA MET A 12 -2.99 -5.50 -5.74
C MET A 12 -3.05 -6.96 -6.23
N GLY A 13 -3.54 -7.15 -7.45
CA GLY A 13 -3.48 -8.43 -8.17
C GLY A 13 -2.17 -8.61 -8.94
N GLU A 14 -2.14 -9.61 -9.82
CA GLU A 14 -0.97 -9.95 -10.65
C GLU A 14 -0.62 -8.84 -11.66
N ASP A 15 -1.61 -8.05 -12.12
CA ASP A 15 -1.44 -6.93 -13.06
C ASP A 15 -0.77 -5.68 -12.46
N GLY A 16 -0.50 -5.70 -11.16
CA GLY A 16 -0.03 -4.54 -10.40
C GLY A 16 -1.10 -3.45 -10.24
N ILE A 17 -0.78 -2.41 -9.48
CA ILE A 17 -1.67 -1.26 -9.25
C ILE A 17 -0.95 0.04 -9.57
N THR A 18 -1.64 1.02 -10.14
CA THR A 18 -1.08 2.37 -10.33
C THR A 18 -1.25 3.22 -9.08
N PHE A 19 -0.57 4.36 -9.03
CA PHE A 19 -0.79 5.36 -7.98
C PHE A 19 -2.25 5.81 -7.90
N ASP A 20 -2.89 6.06 -9.05
CA ASP A 20 -4.33 6.37 -9.15
C ASP A 20 -5.21 5.23 -8.62
N GLY A 21 -4.83 3.97 -8.85
CA GLY A 21 -5.55 2.84 -8.27
C GLY A 21 -5.47 2.80 -6.75
N VAL A 22 -4.32 3.15 -6.16
CA VAL A 22 -4.18 3.29 -4.70
C VAL A 22 -4.99 4.47 -4.18
N LEU A 23 -4.99 5.60 -4.90
CA LEU A 23 -5.84 6.76 -4.57
C LEU A 23 -7.32 6.40 -4.55
N GLU A 24 -7.81 5.69 -5.57
CA GLU A 24 -9.21 5.28 -5.64
C GLU A 24 -9.60 4.36 -4.47
N ILE A 25 -8.67 3.53 -3.98
CA ILE A 25 -8.91 2.71 -2.78
C ILE A 25 -9.07 3.58 -1.54
N ILE A 26 -8.24 4.62 -1.41
CA ILE A 26 -8.27 5.53 -0.26
C ILE A 26 -9.49 6.43 -0.31
N ASP A 27 -9.84 6.96 -1.48
CA ASP A 27 -11.03 7.79 -1.70
C ASP A 27 -12.33 7.00 -1.41
N ARG A 28 -12.35 5.70 -1.72
CA ARG A 28 -13.46 4.80 -1.36
C ARG A 28 -13.49 4.41 0.11
N MET A 29 -12.45 4.70 0.90
CA MET A 29 -12.45 4.39 2.33
C MET A 29 -13.20 5.47 3.10
N SER A 30 -13.94 5.04 4.11
CA SER A 30 -14.62 5.99 4.98
C SER A 30 -13.60 6.79 5.80
N ARG A 31 -13.91 8.07 6.08
CA ARG A 31 -13.06 8.92 6.94
C ARG A 31 -12.76 8.28 8.29
N THR A 32 -13.68 7.47 8.81
CA THR A 32 -13.49 6.70 10.06
C THR A 32 -12.39 5.65 9.94
N GLU A 33 -12.32 4.93 8.81
CA GLU A 33 -11.27 3.93 8.56
C GLU A 33 -9.91 4.57 8.27
N LEU A 34 -9.91 5.69 7.55
CA LEU A 34 -8.73 6.53 7.34
C LEU A 34 -8.18 7.03 8.68
N LYS A 35 -9.05 7.56 9.55
CA LYS A 35 -8.68 8.04 10.88
C LYS A 35 -8.09 6.93 11.75
N LYS A 36 -8.63 5.70 11.72
CA LYS A 36 -8.04 4.55 12.42
C LYS A 36 -6.64 4.17 11.92
N SER A 37 -6.33 4.43 10.66
CA SER A 37 -5.02 4.13 10.08
C SER A 37 -4.03 5.30 10.20
N PHE A 38 -4.52 6.52 10.41
CA PHE A 38 -3.76 7.77 10.43
C PHE A 38 -4.28 8.71 11.51
N GLU A 39 -4.32 8.27 12.78
CA GLU A 39 -4.95 9.04 13.87
C GLU A 39 -4.37 10.45 14.01
N ASP A 40 -3.06 10.62 13.82
CA ASP A 40 -2.36 11.92 13.90
C ASP A 40 -2.46 12.79 12.64
N ASP A 41 -2.53 12.19 11.44
CA ASP A 41 -2.41 12.90 10.16
C ASP A 41 -3.76 13.12 9.43
N CYS A 42 -4.85 12.48 9.89
CA CYS A 42 -6.11 12.42 9.15
C CYS A 42 -6.83 13.77 8.96
N LEU A 43 -6.51 14.80 9.75
CA LEU A 43 -7.28 16.05 9.81
C LEU A 43 -6.83 17.11 8.77
N PHE A 44 -5.61 17.03 8.24
CA PHE A 44 -5.02 18.12 7.45
C PHE A 44 -4.35 17.68 6.14
N GLN A 45 -4.33 16.37 5.86
CA GLN A 45 -3.61 15.82 4.72
C GLN A 45 -4.57 15.38 3.61
N THR A 46 -4.05 15.35 2.38
CA THR A 46 -4.82 14.96 1.18
C THR A 46 -4.75 13.45 0.93
N ASP A 47 -5.67 12.90 0.15
CA ASP A 47 -5.66 11.47 -0.24
C ASP A 47 -4.35 11.07 -0.93
N LYS A 48 -3.71 12.01 -1.64
CA LYS A 48 -2.37 11.84 -2.23
C LYS A 48 -1.29 11.61 -1.19
N TYR A 49 -1.36 12.31 -0.05
CA TYR A 49 -0.43 12.11 1.06
C TYR A 49 -0.60 10.72 1.66
N PHE A 50 -1.84 10.28 1.87
CA PHE A 50 -2.12 8.94 2.40
C PHE A 50 -1.67 7.85 1.42
N ALA A 51 -1.99 7.99 0.12
CA ALA A 51 -1.56 7.05 -0.92
C ALA A 51 -0.05 6.91 -0.97
N LYS A 52 0.66 8.05 -0.95
CA LYS A 52 2.12 8.07 -0.90
C LYS A 52 2.65 7.38 0.35
N ASN A 53 2.11 7.68 1.53
CA ASN A 53 2.54 7.06 2.78
C ASN A 53 2.33 5.54 2.80
N VAL A 54 1.21 5.05 2.26
CA VAL A 54 0.96 3.61 2.14
C VAL A 54 1.98 2.97 1.21
N ILE A 55 2.23 3.55 0.04
CA ILE A 55 3.22 3.06 -0.91
C ILE A 55 4.63 3.08 -0.32
N ASP A 56 5.04 4.18 0.28
CA ASP A 56 6.35 4.34 0.93
C ASP A 56 6.54 3.28 2.02
N MET A 57 5.51 3.05 2.85
CA MET A 57 5.54 2.01 3.87
C MET A 57 5.68 0.62 3.25
N LEU A 58 4.85 0.28 2.26
CA LEU A 58 4.89 -1.02 1.58
C LEU A 58 6.22 -1.27 0.84
N MET A 59 6.82 -0.23 0.26
CA MET A 59 8.16 -0.29 -0.34
C MET A 59 9.25 -0.48 0.71
N ARG A 60 9.19 0.24 1.85
CA ARG A 60 10.13 0.06 2.98
C ARG A 60 10.12 -1.37 3.52
N TYR A 61 8.94 -1.98 3.61
CA TYR A 61 8.81 -3.39 4.02
C TYR A 61 9.14 -4.40 2.90
N ARG A 62 9.54 -3.93 1.70
CA ARG A 62 9.84 -4.76 0.51
C ARG A 62 8.69 -5.69 0.10
N LEU A 63 7.46 -5.22 0.30
CA LEU A 63 6.25 -5.97 -0.04
C LEU A 63 5.71 -5.61 -1.42
N ILE A 64 6.08 -4.43 -1.91
CA ILE A 64 5.77 -3.99 -3.26
C ILE A 64 7.05 -3.50 -3.93
N ARG A 65 7.11 -3.65 -5.25
CA ARG A 65 8.16 -3.12 -6.11
C ARG A 65 7.53 -2.18 -7.11
N LYS A 66 8.17 -1.03 -7.33
CA LYS A 66 7.79 -0.11 -8.40
C LYS A 66 8.42 -0.58 -9.70
N GLU A 67 7.60 -0.73 -10.73
CA GLU A 67 8.04 -1.03 -12.10
C GLU A 67 7.30 -0.07 -13.06
N GLY A 68 8.05 0.89 -13.60
CA GLY A 68 7.46 2.01 -14.35
C GLY A 68 6.45 2.82 -13.53
N ASN A 69 5.22 2.90 -14.03
CA ASN A 69 4.09 3.60 -13.39
C ASN A 69 3.23 2.70 -12.49
N LYS A 70 3.55 1.41 -12.37
CA LYS A 70 2.79 0.45 -11.58
C LYS A 70 3.61 -0.06 -10.39
N PHE A 71 2.89 -0.51 -9.38
CA PHE A 71 3.39 -1.16 -8.19
C PHE A 71 2.94 -2.62 -8.21
N PHE A 72 3.90 -3.52 -8.15
CA PHE A 72 3.65 -4.95 -8.14
C PHE A 72 3.91 -5.50 -6.76
N LYS A 73 3.07 -6.43 -6.33
CA LYS A 73 3.29 -7.14 -5.08
C LYS A 73 4.54 -8.01 -5.24
N VAL A 74 5.49 -7.86 -4.32
CA VAL A 74 6.61 -8.78 -4.23
C VAL A 74 6.04 -10.05 -3.61
N GLU A 75 5.67 -11.01 -4.44
CA GLU A 75 5.52 -12.36 -3.96
C GLU A 75 6.87 -12.78 -3.39
N LYS A 76 6.90 -13.09 -2.10
CA LYS A 76 7.97 -13.91 -1.57
C LYS A 76 7.89 -15.21 -2.37
N LYS A 77 8.68 -15.33 -3.45
CA LYS A 77 9.27 -16.63 -3.76
C LYS A 77 9.83 -17.09 -2.42
N LYS A 78 9.22 -18.13 -1.85
CA LYS A 78 9.80 -18.84 -0.72
C LYS A 78 11.25 -19.06 -1.14
N LYS A 79 12.19 -18.35 -0.53
CA LYS A 79 13.57 -18.78 -0.49
C LYS A 79 13.54 -20.06 0.34
N GLU A 80 13.27 -21.18 -0.32
CA GLU A 80 14.15 -22.33 -0.12
C GLU A 80 15.58 -21.85 -0.40
N GLU A 81 16.54 -22.35 0.37
CA GLU A 81 17.94 -21.91 0.42
C GLU A 81 18.24 -20.68 1.28
N GLU A 82 18.44 -20.92 2.58
CA GLU A 82 19.73 -20.67 3.25
C GLU A 82 19.66 -21.17 4.71
N LYS A 83 19.77 -22.49 4.88
CA LYS A 83 20.53 -23.08 5.99
C LYS A 83 21.27 -24.28 5.41
N LYS A 84 22.42 -23.98 4.81
CA LYS A 84 23.52 -24.93 4.71
C LYS A 84 24.11 -25.14 6.09
#